data_AF-A0A3M9Y817-F1
#
_entry.id   AF-A0A3M9Y817-F1
#
_cell.length_a   1.000
_cell.length_b   1.000
_cell.length_c   1.000
_cell.angle_alpha   90.00
_cell.angle_beta   90.00
_cell.angle_gamma   90.00
#
_symmetry.space_group_name_H-M   'P 1'
#
loop_
_entity.id
_entity.type
_entity.pdbx_description
1 polymer ?
#
loop_
_entity_poly.entity_id
_entity_poly.type
_entity_poly.pdbx_seq_one_letter_code
_entity_poly.pdbx_strand_id
1 'polypeptide(L)'
;MKFSAIYPLGLILGTARAINMTDYAATCSVDRDFKRWYRELLGAFEDSTTTDSVTNFFAPGGALVLGGSRITGGEAILAARGAILPADGSIQWNHFPNVTVVASETPTNKSFEVTGVLQITLSANASCSTT
;
A
#
# COMPACT_ATOMS: atom_id res chain seq x y z
N MET A 1 -35.27 40.05 -3.91
CA MET A 1 -34.35 39.68 -5.03
C MET A 1 -33.24 38.85 -4.40
N LYS A 2 -33.32 37.51 -4.45
CA LYS A 2 -32.76 36.57 -5.46
C LYS A 2 -31.21 36.49 -5.47
N PHE A 3 -30.71 35.32 -5.05
CA PHE A 3 -29.52 34.54 -5.49
C PHE A 3 -28.13 35.25 -5.44
N SER A 4 -27.01 34.64 -5.01
CA SER A 4 -26.56 33.25 -5.16
C SER A 4 -25.53 32.86 -4.09
N ALA A 5 -25.56 31.59 -3.68
CA ALA A 5 -24.43 30.90 -3.06
C ALA A 5 -23.47 30.40 -4.15
N ILE A 6 -22.15 30.47 -3.94
CA ILE A 6 -21.18 29.57 -4.57
C ILE A 6 -20.06 29.28 -3.56
N TYR A 7 -20.13 28.10 -2.92
CA TYR A 7 -18.98 27.47 -2.27
C TYR A 7 -18.12 26.82 -3.36
N PRO A 8 -16.80 27.09 -3.46
CA PRO A 8 -15.95 26.26 -4.28
C PRO A 8 -15.64 24.99 -3.49
N LEU A 9 -16.39 23.92 -3.73
CA LEU A 9 -15.88 22.57 -3.49
C LEU A 9 -14.77 22.33 -4.52
N GLY A 10 -13.54 22.69 -4.16
CA GLY A 10 -12.35 22.20 -4.85
C GLY A 10 -12.22 20.72 -4.55
N LEU A 11 -12.81 19.87 -5.39
CA LEU A 11 -12.50 18.44 -5.41
C LEU A 11 -11.04 18.30 -5.85
N ILE A 12 -10.13 18.18 -4.88
CA ILE A 12 -8.79 17.68 -5.10
C ILE A 12 -8.97 16.21 -5.49
N LEU A 13 -9.13 15.94 -6.78
CA LEU A 13 -9.02 14.60 -7.32
C LEU A 13 -7.58 14.13 -7.07
N GLY A 14 -7.42 13.30 -6.04
CA GLY A 14 -6.16 12.59 -5.82
C GLY A 14 -5.82 11.82 -7.09
N THR A 15 -4.69 12.14 -7.72
CA THR A 15 -4.19 11.36 -8.84
C THR A 15 -3.78 10.01 -8.28
N ALA A 16 -4.58 8.97 -8.52
CA ALA A 16 -4.18 7.59 -8.24
C ALA A 16 -2.87 7.34 -9.00
N ARG A 17 -1.75 7.19 -8.28
CA ARG A 17 -0.48 6.85 -8.92
C ARG A 17 -0.58 5.42 -9.41
N ALA A 18 -0.32 5.21 -10.70
CA ALA A 18 -0.28 3.87 -11.25
C ALA A 18 0.93 3.13 -10.64
N ILE A 19 0.69 1.99 -10.00
CA ILE A 19 1.75 1.12 -9.47
C ILE A 19 2.62 0.64 -10.63
N ASN A 20 3.93 0.89 -10.54
CA ASN A 20 4.88 0.46 -11.56
C ASN A 20 5.22 -1.03 -11.41
N MET A 21 4.66 -1.85 -12.29
CA MET A 21 4.86 -3.30 -12.33
C MET A 21 5.78 -3.75 -13.48
N THR A 22 6.60 -2.85 -14.04
CA THR A 22 7.41 -3.10 -15.24
C THR A 22 8.39 -4.25 -15.03
N ASP A 23 9.10 -4.24 -13.90
CA ASP A 23 10.14 -5.24 -13.59
C ASP A 23 9.59 -6.47 -12.84
N TYR A 24 8.27 -6.51 -12.60
CA TYR A 24 7.65 -7.65 -11.92
C TYR A 24 7.87 -8.95 -12.71
N ALA A 25 8.52 -9.91 -12.06
CA ALA A 25 8.82 -11.23 -12.59
C ALA A 25 8.42 -12.31 -11.58
N ALA A 26 7.47 -13.15 -11.94
CA ALA A 26 7.06 -14.28 -11.11
C ALA A 26 7.81 -15.56 -11.53
N THR A 27 8.19 -16.40 -10.56
CA THR A 27 8.70 -17.75 -10.88
C THR A 27 7.55 -18.70 -11.23
N CYS A 28 7.88 -19.86 -11.81
CA CYS A 28 6.90 -20.79 -12.39
C CYS A 28 5.78 -21.24 -11.44
N SER A 29 6.02 -21.25 -10.12
CA SER A 29 5.06 -21.75 -9.13
C SER A 29 4.12 -20.66 -8.58
N VAL A 30 4.33 -19.40 -8.95
CA VAL A 30 3.47 -18.30 -8.49
C VAL A 30 2.14 -18.30 -9.25
N ASP A 31 1.04 -18.15 -8.52
CA ASP A 31 -0.29 -18.13 -9.11
C ASP A 31 -0.43 -17.00 -10.13
N ARG A 32 -1.00 -17.31 -11.31
CA ARG A 32 -1.14 -16.36 -12.42
C ARG A 32 -1.81 -15.04 -11.99
N ASP A 33 -2.80 -15.13 -11.10
CA ASP A 33 -3.60 -13.99 -10.68
C ASP A 33 -2.93 -13.18 -9.55
N PHE A 34 -1.82 -13.68 -8.98
CA PHE A 34 -1.06 -12.99 -7.94
C PHE A 34 -0.56 -11.62 -8.40
N LYS A 35 -0.07 -11.48 -9.64
CA LYS A 35 0.39 -10.18 -10.17
C LYS A 35 -0.70 -9.11 -10.09
N ARG A 36 -1.95 -9.48 -10.40
CA ARG A 36 -3.08 -8.56 -10.37
C ARG A 36 -3.42 -8.20 -8.91
N TRP A 37 -3.59 -9.21 -8.07
CA TRP A 37 -3.88 -9.04 -6.65
C TRP A 37 -2.84 -8.16 -5.96
N TYR A 38 -1.55 -8.41 -6.21
CA TYR A 38 -0.46 -7.67 -5.59
C TYR A 38 -0.41 -6.21 -6.05
N ARG A 39 -0.68 -5.94 -7.34
CA ARG A 39 -0.81 -4.56 -7.84
C ARG A 39 -1.96 -3.80 -7.17
N GLU A 40 -3.09 -4.45 -6.92
CA GLU A 40 -4.24 -3.85 -6.24
C GLU A 40 -3.93 -3.59 -4.76
N LEU A 41 -3.24 -4.54 -4.10
CA LEU A 41 -2.75 -4.38 -2.74
C LEU A 41 -1.82 -3.16 -2.63
N LEU A 42 -0.81 -3.04 -3.51
CA LEU A 42 0.09 -1.89 -3.54
C LEU A 42 -0.67 -0.59 -3.78
N GLY A 43 -1.66 -0.58 -4.70
CA GLY A 43 -2.49 0.59 -4.97
C GLY A 43 -3.21 1.10 -3.72
N ALA A 44 -3.82 0.20 -2.95
CA ALA A 44 -4.46 0.56 -1.69
C ALA A 44 -3.45 0.98 -0.61
N PHE A 45 -2.30 0.30 -0.54
CA PHE A 45 -1.28 0.58 0.48
C PHE A 45 -0.47 1.84 0.23
N GLU A 46 -0.30 2.30 -1.01
CA GLU A 46 0.51 3.47 -1.38
C GLU A 46 -0.30 4.76 -1.52
N ASP A 47 -1.62 4.68 -1.68
CA ASP A 47 -2.48 5.86 -1.67
C ASP A 47 -2.73 6.33 -0.23
N SER A 48 -1.95 7.30 0.25
CA SER A 48 -2.02 7.81 1.63
C SER A 48 -3.41 8.30 2.07
N THR A 49 -4.33 8.54 1.13
CA THR A 49 -5.71 8.97 1.41
C THR A 49 -6.71 7.82 1.52
N THR A 50 -6.32 6.61 1.15
CA THR A 50 -7.16 5.42 1.26
C THR A 50 -7.46 5.11 2.73
N THR A 51 -8.75 4.96 3.04
CA THR A 51 -9.25 4.50 4.35
C THR A 51 -9.49 3.00 4.31
N ASP A 52 -10.62 2.53 3.77
CA ASP A 52 -11.11 1.20 4.16
C ASP A 52 -10.62 0.07 3.23
N SER A 53 -10.30 0.38 1.98
CA SER A 53 -9.97 -0.64 0.97
C SER A 53 -8.68 -1.41 1.27
N VAL A 54 -7.77 -0.84 2.06
CA VAL A 54 -6.57 -1.53 2.59
C VAL A 54 -6.96 -2.77 3.40
N THR A 55 -8.04 -2.70 4.18
CA THR A 55 -8.44 -3.80 5.08
C THR A 55 -9.07 -4.98 4.35
N ASN A 56 -9.53 -4.78 3.11
CA ASN A 56 -10.15 -5.83 2.29
C ASN A 56 -9.17 -6.94 1.88
N PHE A 57 -7.86 -6.68 1.98
CA PHE A 57 -6.81 -7.66 1.67
C PHE A 57 -6.53 -8.64 2.82
N PHE A 58 -7.17 -8.45 3.98
CA PHE A 58 -6.96 -9.29 5.16
C PHE A 58 -8.15 -10.23 5.35
N ALA A 59 -7.87 -11.53 5.40
CA ALA A 59 -8.84 -12.52 5.85
C ALA A 59 -9.27 -12.25 7.31
N PRO A 60 -10.39 -12.80 7.80
CA PRO A 60 -10.75 -12.74 9.22
C PRO A 60 -9.60 -13.22 10.11
N GLY A 61 -9.15 -12.38 11.06
CA GLY A 61 -7.99 -12.67 11.91
C GLY A 61 -6.61 -12.51 11.24
N GLY A 62 -6.59 -12.07 9.98
CA GLY A 62 -5.38 -11.68 9.26
C GLY A 62 -4.67 -10.51 9.93
N ALA A 63 -3.36 -10.41 9.68
CA ALA A 63 -2.52 -9.44 10.36
C ALA A 63 -1.55 -8.74 9.41
N LEU A 64 -1.33 -7.45 9.64
CA LEU A 64 -0.18 -6.73 9.15
C LEU A 64 0.99 -6.98 10.11
N VAL A 65 2.14 -7.39 9.59
CA VAL A 65 3.37 -7.50 10.38
C VAL A 65 4.33 -6.39 9.95
N LEU A 66 4.64 -5.49 10.87
CA LEU A 66 5.48 -4.32 10.62
C LEU A 66 6.45 -4.13 11.78
N GLY A 67 7.75 -4.02 11.51
CA GLY A 67 8.78 -3.85 12.55
C GLY A 67 8.78 -4.95 13.63
N GLY A 68 8.34 -6.17 13.28
CA GLY A 68 8.20 -7.30 14.20
C GLY A 68 6.90 -7.30 15.03
N SER A 69 6.09 -6.25 14.94
CA SER A 69 4.77 -6.19 15.60
C SER A 69 3.70 -6.82 14.71
N ARG A 70 2.86 -7.69 15.30
CA ARG A 70 1.68 -8.27 14.66
C ARG A 70 0.45 -7.43 14.98
N ILE A 71 -0.16 -6.84 13.97
CA ILE A 71 -1.29 -5.91 14.07
C ILE A 71 -2.52 -6.54 13.43
N THR A 72 -3.61 -6.63 14.16
CA THR A 72 -4.87 -7.25 13.71
C THR A 72 -6.05 -6.30 13.91
N GLY A 73 -7.06 -6.41 13.04
CA GLY A 73 -8.24 -5.55 13.06
C GLY A 73 -8.07 -4.30 12.19
N GLY A 74 -9.13 -3.93 11.48
CA GLY A 74 -9.09 -2.88 10.45
C GLY A 74 -8.55 -1.56 10.97
N GLU A 75 -9.12 -1.04 12.07
CA GLU A 75 -8.69 0.24 12.66
C GLU A 75 -7.21 0.26 13.03
N ALA A 76 -6.70 -0.81 13.65
CA ALA A 76 -5.31 -0.90 14.05
C ALA A 76 -4.36 -1.00 12.84
N ILE A 77 -4.78 -1.73 11.79
CA ILE A 77 -4.03 -1.82 10.53
C ILE A 77 -3.95 -0.45 9.86
N LEU A 78 -5.06 0.31 9.82
CA LEU A 78 -5.08 1.65 9.25
C LEU A 78 -4.25 2.64 10.06
N ALA A 79 -4.30 2.57 11.40
CA ALA A 79 -3.47 3.40 12.25
C ALA A 79 -1.97 3.11 12.04
N ALA A 80 -1.59 1.83 12.00
CA ALA A 80 -0.20 1.43 11.74
C ALA A 80 0.29 1.87 10.36
N ARG A 81 -0.56 1.78 9.33
CA ARG A 81 -0.27 2.30 7.99
C ARG A 81 -0.11 3.82 8.00
N GLY A 82 -1.02 4.55 8.64
CA GLY A 82 -0.97 6.02 8.71
C GLY A 82 0.27 6.54 9.44
N ALA A 83 0.83 5.77 10.38
CA ALA A 83 2.07 6.11 11.08
C ALA A 83 3.32 6.08 10.17
N ILE A 84 3.31 5.25 9.12
CA ILE A 84 4.44 5.09 8.19
C ILE A 84 4.22 5.78 6.84
N LEU A 85 2.96 6.05 6.48
CA LEU A 85 2.55 6.76 5.27
C LEU A 85 1.41 7.75 5.62
N PRO A 86 1.74 8.93 6.16
CA PRO A 86 0.76 9.92 6.57
C PRO A 86 -0.04 10.50 5.40
N ALA A 87 -1.31 10.80 5.64
CA ALA A 87 -2.24 11.35 4.64
C ALA A 87 -1.88 12.78 4.18
N ASP A 88 -1.02 13.49 4.93
CA ASP A 88 -0.60 14.86 4.61
C ASP A 88 0.44 14.94 3.46
N GLY A 89 0.90 13.78 2.96
CA GLY A 89 1.86 13.71 1.87
C GLY A 89 3.30 14.04 2.27
N SER A 90 3.59 14.15 3.57
CA SER A 90 4.96 14.34 4.09
C SER A 90 5.91 13.18 3.74
N ILE A 91 5.35 11.99 3.55
CA ILE A 91 6.03 10.78 3.09
C ILE A 91 5.26 10.24 1.87
N GLN A 92 6.00 9.86 0.82
CA GLN A 92 5.48 9.13 -0.32
C GLN A 92 6.26 7.85 -0.52
N TRP A 93 5.52 6.75 -0.73
CA TRP A 93 6.09 5.44 -1.03
C TRP A 93 5.75 5.06 -2.46
N ASN A 94 6.73 4.47 -3.15
CA ASN A 94 6.49 3.78 -4.41
C ASN A 94 7.22 2.44 -4.36
N HIS A 95 6.49 1.34 -4.44
CA HIS A 95 7.11 0.03 -4.63
C HIS A 95 7.37 -0.20 -6.11
N PHE A 96 8.56 -0.73 -6.39
CA PHE A 96 8.97 -1.25 -7.70
C PHE A 96 9.25 -2.74 -7.53
N PRO A 97 8.23 -3.60 -7.70
CA PRO A 97 8.38 -5.04 -7.55
C PRO A 97 9.29 -5.64 -8.62
N ASN A 98 10.09 -6.60 -8.22
CA ASN A 98 10.96 -7.38 -9.09
C ASN A 98 10.57 -8.87 -8.99
N VAL A 99 11.36 -9.70 -8.32
CA VAL A 99 11.14 -11.16 -8.29
C VAL A 99 10.11 -11.53 -7.23
N THR A 100 9.10 -12.31 -7.64
CA THR A 100 8.17 -13.00 -6.74
C THR A 100 8.40 -14.50 -6.78
N VAL A 101 8.48 -15.12 -5.61
CA VAL A 101 8.61 -16.58 -5.44
C VAL A 101 7.54 -17.11 -4.49
N VAL A 102 7.25 -18.41 -4.60
CA VAL A 102 6.56 -19.15 -3.53
C VAL A 102 7.60 -19.52 -2.48
N ALA A 103 7.48 -18.96 -1.28
CA ALA A 103 8.41 -19.23 -0.18
C ALA A 103 8.06 -20.53 0.54
N SER A 104 6.77 -20.85 0.67
CA SER A 104 6.29 -22.12 1.18
C SER A 104 4.86 -22.40 0.71
N GLU A 105 4.51 -23.68 0.56
CA GLU A 105 3.17 -24.11 0.19
C GLU A 105 2.79 -25.41 0.91
N THR A 106 1.58 -25.44 1.46
CA THR A 106 0.89 -26.60 2.00
C THR A 106 -0.51 -26.67 1.39
N PRO A 107 -1.29 -27.75 1.59
CA PRO A 107 -2.64 -27.84 1.03
C PRO A 107 -3.59 -26.72 1.46
N THR A 108 -3.30 -26.00 2.54
CA THR A 108 -4.17 -24.95 3.09
C THR A 108 -3.51 -23.58 3.17
N ASN A 109 -2.20 -23.48 2.93
CA ASN A 109 -1.46 -22.22 3.05
C ASN A 109 -0.46 -22.07 1.91
N LYS A 110 -0.34 -20.86 1.38
CA LYS A 110 0.71 -20.49 0.44
C LYS A 110 1.29 -19.16 0.88
N SER A 111 2.62 -19.09 0.96
CA SER A 111 3.34 -17.85 1.24
C SER A 111 4.15 -17.44 0.03
N PHE A 112 4.17 -16.14 -0.20
CA PHE A 112 4.90 -15.51 -1.29
C PHE A 112 5.93 -14.56 -0.70
N GLU A 113 7.11 -14.54 -1.31
CA GLU A 113 8.12 -13.53 -1.04
C GLU A 113 8.27 -12.67 -2.29
N VAL A 114 8.18 -11.35 -2.10
CA VAL A 114 8.36 -10.37 -3.15
C VAL A 114 9.58 -9.53 -2.83
N THR A 115 10.53 -9.52 -3.75
CA THR A 115 11.69 -8.63 -3.72
C THR A 115 11.44 -7.44 -4.63
N GLY A 116 12.01 -6.29 -4.27
CA GLY A 116 11.84 -5.06 -5.05
C GLY A 116 12.54 -3.89 -4.40
N VAL A 117 12.31 -2.70 -4.96
CA VAL A 117 12.76 -1.44 -4.38
C VAL A 117 11.56 -0.73 -3.75
N LEU A 118 11.70 -0.30 -2.51
CA LEU A 118 10.80 0.69 -1.90
C LEU A 118 11.48 2.04 -1.98
N GLN A 119 10.96 2.94 -2.82
CA GLN A 119 11.41 4.32 -2.85
C GLN A 119 10.58 5.13 -1.85
N ILE A 120 11.28 5.77 -0.92
CA ILE A 120 10.68 6.71 0.03
C ILE A 120 11.10 8.11 -0.38
N THR A 121 10.11 8.95 -0.64
CA THR A 121 10.33 10.39 -0.88
C THR A 121 9.76 11.14 0.31
N LEU A 122 10.58 12.01 0.90
CA LEU A 122 10.17 12.88 1.99
C LEU A 122 9.92 14.28 1.44
N SER A 123 9.08 15.07 2.12
CA SER A 123 8.95 16.49 1.80
C SER A 123 10.32 17.19 1.81
N ALA A 124 10.51 18.24 0.99
CA ALA A 124 11.81 18.92 0.81
C ALA A 124 12.44 19.47 2.10
N ASN A 125 11.67 19.55 3.20
CA ASN A 125 12.09 20.04 4.50
C ASN A 125 12.47 18.92 5.48
N ALA A 126 12.34 17.66 5.08
CA ALA A 126 12.67 16.51 5.92
C ALA A 126 14.17 16.18 5.78
N SER A 127 14.90 16.23 6.89
CA SER A 127 16.26 15.70 6.94
C SER A 127 16.22 14.19 7.21
N CYS A 128 17.01 13.42 6.47
CA CYS A 128 17.29 12.02 6.82
C CYS A 128 18.14 12.02 8.09
N SER A 129 17.52 11.83 9.26
CA SER A 129 18.25 11.58 10.50
C SER A 129 18.49 10.08 10.61
N THR A 130 19.71 9.63 10.31
CA THR A 130 20.18 8.30 10.73
C THR A 130 20.49 8.37 12.22
N THR A 131 19.70 7.67 13.03
CA THR A 131 20.06 7.37 14.43
C THR A 131 20.63 5.97 14.49
#